data_AF-A0A7S3REA3-F1
#
_entry.id   AF-A0A7S3REA3-F1
#
_cell.length_a   1.000
_cell.length_b   1.000
_cell.length_c   1.000
_cell.angle_alpha   90.00
_cell.angle_beta   90.00
_cell.angle_gamma   90.00
#
_symmetry.space_group_name_H-M   'P 1'
#
loop_
_entity.id
_entity.type
_entity.pdbx_description
1 polymer ?
#
loop_
_entity_poly.entity_id
_entity_poly.type
_entity_poly.pdbx_seq_one_letter_code
_entity_poly.pdbx_strand_id
1 'polypeptide(L)'
;KEKRFKIYLKYEGRKGPPAWLKIRLPKHGGYEDGPSIAIKKAFLNFYNRVREMLSVHSIHLRSETGIAIPDEDSLSGYIGYGGLVYVVDGSAPGKLPENHVYFWGANSWSDPKGETPSQVLTLSRKRICQISVGKEHAVALTEGGRVFAWGKNDFGQLGTGDEENRALPVYTELPYETYIASIAAGGNYTVGLTKRGELWSWGRFQASNFPRLFTDTWCNGYESKGEMGLKGMKLAQVRAGDQHMGVLTKEGKLYTWGYNDFGQLGWGLHGEGRCGQQRPQQVKGLIETEEIIDFACGGGHTVAVTKSCRIFGWGSNTNGQLGHAMRQCFPEPVEIPLG
;
A
#
# COMPACT_ATOMS: atom_id res chain seq x y z
N LYS A 1 13.91 16.06 -28.78
CA LYS A 1 13.07 17.12 -28.17
C LYS A 1 13.16 16.97 -26.66
N GLU A 2 14.05 17.74 -26.05
CA GLU A 2 14.24 17.85 -24.59
C GLU A 2 12.98 18.46 -23.97
N LYS A 3 12.55 17.99 -22.79
CA LYS A 3 11.51 18.65 -22.01
C LYS A 3 12.16 19.69 -21.10
N ARG A 4 11.73 20.95 -21.22
CA ARG A 4 12.18 22.06 -20.38
C ARG A 4 11.18 22.25 -19.25
N PHE A 5 11.64 22.13 -18.01
CA PHE A 5 10.82 22.39 -16.83
C PHE A 5 11.14 23.78 -16.29
N LYS A 6 10.10 24.53 -15.93
CA LYS A 6 10.22 25.80 -15.21
C LYS A 6 9.62 25.59 -13.83
N ILE A 7 10.45 25.73 -12.80
CA ILE A 7 10.00 25.73 -11.42
C ILE A 7 9.95 27.19 -11.00
N TYR A 8 8.79 27.64 -10.57
CA TYR A 8 8.56 29.00 -10.09
C TYR A 8 8.55 28.96 -8.57
N LEU A 9 9.39 29.78 -7.94
CA LEU A 9 9.36 30.05 -6.51
C LEU A 9 8.79 31.46 -6.31
N LYS A 10 7.60 31.52 -5.74
CA LYS A 10 7.01 32.76 -5.26
C LYS A 10 7.21 32.84 -3.76
N TYR A 11 7.82 33.93 -3.30
CA TYR A 11 8.02 34.23 -1.89
C TYR A 11 6.92 35.18 -1.41
N GLU A 12 6.16 34.78 -0.40
CA GLU A 12 5.21 35.69 0.26
C GLU A 12 5.98 36.74 1.05
N GLY A 13 5.89 38.01 0.62
CA GLY A 13 6.60 39.14 1.24
C GLY A 13 7.48 39.94 0.26
N ARG A 14 7.86 39.35 -0.89
CA ARG A 14 8.63 40.06 -1.93
C ARG A 14 7.68 40.69 -2.94
N LYS A 15 7.73 42.03 -3.07
CA LYS A 15 7.13 42.71 -4.23
C LYS A 15 8.02 42.48 -5.45
N GLY A 16 7.51 41.75 -6.46
CA GLY A 16 8.22 41.47 -7.71
C GLY A 16 7.80 40.14 -8.36
N PRO A 17 8.24 39.85 -9.59
CA PRO A 17 7.96 38.58 -10.25
C PRO A 17 8.62 37.41 -9.49
N PRO A 18 7.97 36.22 -9.46
CA PRO A 18 8.54 35.05 -8.80
C PRO A 18 9.91 34.69 -9.37
N ALA A 19 10.84 34.30 -8.50
CA ALA A 19 12.12 33.75 -8.92
C ALA A 19 11.84 32.42 -9.62
N TRP A 20 12.53 32.12 -10.72
CA TRP A 20 12.32 30.87 -11.45
C TRP A 20 13.65 30.18 -11.72
N LEU A 21 13.63 28.85 -11.64
CA LEU A 21 14.70 27.98 -12.06
C LEU A 21 14.26 27.23 -13.30
N LYS A 22 15.09 27.26 -14.35
CA LYS A 22 14.87 26.49 -15.56
C LYS A 22 15.81 25.30 -15.56
N ILE A 23 15.23 24.11 -15.43
CA ILE A 23 15.98 22.86 -15.43
C ILE A 23 15.86 22.22 -16.82
N ARG A 24 17.01 21.87 -17.39
CA ARG A 24 17.10 21.10 -18.64
C ARG A 24 17.27 19.63 -18.27
N LEU A 25 16.50 18.75 -18.87
CA LEU A 25 16.60 17.31 -18.63
C LEU A 25 17.02 16.56 -19.89
N PRO A 26 17.92 15.57 -19.76
CA PRO A 26 18.25 14.66 -20.85
C PRO A 26 17.02 13.82 -21.24
N LYS A 27 16.94 13.48 -22.53
CA LYS A 27 15.75 12.88 -23.16
C LYS A 27 15.49 11.43 -22.72
N HIS A 28 16.50 10.76 -22.18
CA HIS A 28 16.48 9.39 -21.67
C HIS A 28 17.29 9.34 -20.37
N GLY A 29 16.64 9.12 -19.24
CA GLY A 29 17.30 8.58 -18.06
C GLY A 29 16.97 7.10 -18.01
N GLY A 30 17.92 6.28 -18.47
CA GLY A 30 17.91 4.85 -18.22
C GLY A 30 18.00 4.55 -16.73
N TYR A 31 17.65 3.32 -16.40
CA TYR A 31 17.36 2.73 -15.09
C TYR A 31 18.41 2.89 -13.97
N GLU A 32 19.48 3.67 -14.15
CA GLU A 32 20.53 3.84 -13.14
C GLU A 32 20.49 5.23 -12.46
N ASP A 33 19.99 6.29 -13.11
CA ASP A 33 20.06 7.67 -12.56
C ASP A 33 18.92 8.59 -13.05
N GLY A 34 17.68 8.08 -13.14
CA GLY A 34 16.54 8.71 -13.83
C GLY A 34 16.32 10.24 -13.61
N PRO A 35 15.60 10.92 -14.53
CA PRO A 35 15.45 12.39 -14.55
C PRO A 35 14.95 12.98 -13.21
N SER A 36 14.22 12.21 -12.41
CA SER A 36 13.73 12.61 -11.08
C SER A 36 14.84 12.86 -10.05
N ILE A 37 15.92 12.08 -10.06
CA ILE A 37 17.04 12.25 -9.11
C ILE A 37 17.84 13.50 -9.46
N ALA A 38 18.10 13.73 -10.75
CA ALA A 38 18.76 14.94 -11.23
C ALA A 38 17.91 16.20 -10.96
N ILE A 39 16.58 16.12 -11.17
CA ILE A 39 15.65 17.18 -10.77
C ILE A 39 15.69 17.41 -9.26
N LYS A 40 15.62 16.34 -8.46
CA LYS A 40 15.65 16.39 -6.99
C LYS A 40 16.94 17.07 -6.51
N LYS A 41 18.09 16.66 -7.02
CA LYS A 41 19.40 17.22 -6.68
C LYS A 41 19.54 18.68 -7.11
N ALA A 42 19.11 19.01 -8.34
CA ALA A 42 19.13 20.38 -8.84
C ALA A 42 18.19 21.31 -8.06
N PHE A 43 16.98 20.83 -7.73
CA PHE A 43 16.03 21.55 -6.89
C PHE A 43 16.58 21.74 -5.48
N LEU A 44 17.12 20.70 -4.85
CA LEU A 44 17.63 20.76 -3.47
C LEU A 44 18.84 21.70 -3.36
N ASN A 45 19.75 21.67 -4.33
CA ASN A 45 20.87 22.61 -4.41
C ASN A 45 20.38 24.06 -4.53
N PHE A 46 19.37 24.29 -5.39
CA PHE A 46 18.79 25.61 -5.55
C PHE A 46 18.01 26.07 -4.31
N TYR A 47 17.23 25.17 -3.70
CA TYR A 47 16.50 25.41 -2.47
C TYR A 47 17.43 25.76 -1.32
N ASN A 48 18.52 25.01 -1.11
CA ASN A 48 19.51 25.32 -0.08
C ASN A 48 20.18 26.67 -0.32
N ARG A 49 20.48 27.00 -1.59
CA ARG A 49 21.04 28.31 -1.95
C ARG A 49 20.08 29.46 -1.66
N VAL A 50 18.80 29.29 -1.99
CA VAL A 50 17.75 30.28 -1.72
C VAL A 50 17.50 30.39 -0.21
N ARG A 51 17.57 29.28 0.52
CA ARG A 51 17.44 29.25 1.97
C ARG A 51 18.49 30.08 2.67
N GLU A 52 19.75 29.94 2.28
CA GLU A 52 20.86 30.72 2.80
C GLU A 52 20.69 32.23 2.49
N MET A 53 20.22 32.56 1.28
CA MET A 53 19.98 33.96 0.87
C MET A 53 18.83 34.64 1.61
N LEU A 54 17.83 33.90 2.08
CA LEU A 54 16.62 34.48 2.68
C LEU A 54 16.73 34.73 4.19
N SER A 55 17.79 34.26 4.87
CA SER A 55 18.00 34.47 6.31
C SER A 55 16.83 34.05 7.22
N VAL A 56 15.98 33.12 6.76
CA VAL A 56 14.78 32.63 7.50
C VAL A 56 15.07 31.29 8.19
N HIS A 57 14.60 31.13 9.42
CA HIS A 57 14.82 29.95 10.26
C HIS A 57 14.10 28.68 9.75
N SER A 58 13.02 28.81 8.99
CA SER A 58 12.33 27.68 8.35
C SER A 58 11.72 28.09 7.01
N ILE A 59 11.96 27.26 5.99
CA ILE A 59 11.34 27.41 4.68
C ILE A 59 10.42 26.21 4.46
N HIS A 60 9.19 26.48 4.03
CA HIS A 60 8.20 25.45 3.75
C HIS A 60 7.71 25.55 2.31
N LEU A 61 7.58 24.40 1.66
CA LEU A 61 7.03 24.29 0.31
C LEU A 61 5.52 24.08 0.39
N ARG A 62 4.75 24.81 -0.40
CA ARG A 62 3.30 24.63 -0.53
C ARG A 62 2.89 24.34 -1.97
N SER A 63 1.83 23.55 -2.13
CA SER A 63 1.14 23.36 -3.42
C SER A 63 0.48 24.67 -3.88
N GLU A 64 -0.02 24.69 -5.11
CA GLU A 64 -0.83 25.79 -5.67
C GLU A 64 -2.14 26.01 -4.92
N THR A 65 -2.63 24.96 -4.26
CA THR A 65 -3.79 25.02 -3.36
C THR A 65 -3.43 25.41 -1.92
N GLY A 66 -2.17 25.76 -1.63
CA GLY A 66 -1.73 26.22 -0.32
C GLY A 66 -1.47 25.13 0.72
N ILE A 67 -1.45 23.86 0.31
CA ILE A 67 -1.20 22.71 1.19
C ILE A 67 0.30 22.56 1.42
N ALA A 68 0.70 22.42 2.69
CA ALA A 68 2.09 22.14 3.05
C ALA A 68 2.56 20.80 2.46
N ILE A 69 3.65 20.85 1.69
CA ILE A 69 4.36 19.69 1.17
C ILE A 69 5.24 19.19 2.32
N PRO A 70 4.87 18.07 2.99
CA PRO A 70 5.39 17.72 4.31
C PRO A 70 6.80 17.13 4.26
N ASP A 71 7.21 16.57 3.12
CA ASP A 71 8.51 15.92 2.95
C ASP A 71 9.03 15.95 1.50
N GLU A 72 10.31 15.60 1.34
CA GLU A 72 11.01 15.54 0.05
C GLU A 72 10.36 14.59 -0.97
N ASP A 73 9.65 13.55 -0.50
CA ASP A 73 9.03 12.54 -1.35
C ASP A 73 7.74 13.07 -1.98
N SER A 74 6.96 13.82 -1.21
CA SER A 74 5.76 14.53 -1.65
C SER A 74 6.10 15.62 -2.69
N LEU A 75 7.28 16.23 -2.55
CA LEU A 75 7.81 17.20 -3.50
C LEU A 75 8.18 16.55 -4.84
N SER A 76 8.81 15.36 -4.82
CA SER A 76 9.21 14.64 -6.04
C SER A 76 8.02 14.30 -6.94
N GLY A 77 6.91 13.86 -6.33
CA GLY A 77 5.65 13.63 -7.04
C GLY A 77 5.11 14.92 -7.66
N TYR A 78 5.10 16.02 -6.90
CA TYR A 78 4.57 17.31 -7.35
C TYR A 78 5.37 17.94 -8.50
N ILE A 79 6.70 17.82 -8.48
CA ILE A 79 7.57 18.32 -9.57
C ILE A 79 7.44 17.46 -10.83
N GLY A 80 7.23 16.14 -10.71
CA GLY A 80 7.02 15.23 -11.84
C GLY A 80 5.84 15.61 -12.73
N TYR A 81 4.80 16.23 -12.16
CA TYR A 81 3.62 16.71 -12.88
C TYR A 81 3.72 18.16 -13.39
N GLY A 82 4.85 18.85 -13.19
CA GLY A 82 5.04 20.24 -13.63
C GLY A 82 4.30 21.28 -12.76
N GLY A 83 4.04 20.96 -11.49
CA GLY A 83 3.31 21.84 -10.56
C GLY A 83 4.08 23.10 -10.14
N LEU A 84 3.33 24.15 -9.78
CA LEU A 84 3.86 25.40 -9.21
C LEU A 84 4.09 25.24 -7.70
N VAL A 85 5.32 25.47 -7.21
CA VAL A 85 5.68 25.29 -5.80
C VAL A 85 5.89 26.66 -5.13
N TYR A 86 5.13 26.95 -4.09
CA TYR A 86 5.23 28.21 -3.35
C TYR A 86 6.22 28.07 -2.19
N VAL A 87 7.09 29.06 -2.02
CA VAL A 87 8.04 29.16 -0.89
C VAL A 87 7.45 30.13 0.10
N VAL A 88 7.02 29.64 1.26
CA VAL A 88 6.44 30.51 2.28
C VAL A 88 7.48 30.83 3.35
N ASP A 89 7.59 32.13 3.64
CA ASP A 89 8.39 32.72 4.72
C ASP A 89 7.76 32.39 6.07
N GLY A 90 8.44 31.58 6.88
CA GLY A 90 8.38 31.64 8.34
C GLY A 90 7.02 31.46 9.04
N SER A 91 5.90 31.28 8.32
CA SER A 91 4.61 30.96 8.93
C SER A 91 4.81 29.66 9.70
N ALA A 92 4.43 29.65 10.98
CA ALA A 92 4.50 28.45 11.83
C ALA A 92 4.02 27.24 11.01
N PRO A 93 4.74 26.09 11.06
CA PRO A 93 4.37 24.94 10.27
C PRO A 93 2.87 24.74 10.42
N GLY A 94 2.15 24.69 9.29
CA GLY A 94 0.78 24.19 9.32
C GLY A 94 0.82 22.93 10.15
N LYS A 95 -0.08 22.82 11.13
CA LYS A 95 -0.08 21.80 12.19
C LYS A 95 0.49 20.50 11.63
N LEU A 96 1.57 19.98 12.24
CA LEU A 96 2.11 18.67 11.87
C LEU A 96 0.93 17.72 11.73
N PRO A 97 0.94 16.79 10.76
CA PRO A 97 -0.13 15.83 10.65
C PRO A 97 -0.37 15.22 12.03
N GLU A 98 -1.59 15.34 12.56
CA GLU A 98 -1.94 14.81 13.89
C GLU A 98 -1.99 13.27 13.89
N ASN A 99 -1.59 12.63 12.78
CA ASN A 99 -1.63 11.20 12.59
C ASN A 99 -0.40 10.57 13.25
N HIS A 100 -0.55 10.23 14.53
CA HIS A 100 0.42 9.47 15.29
C HIS A 100 0.17 7.98 15.10
N VAL A 101 1.19 7.23 14.66
CA VAL A 101 1.16 5.77 14.64
C VAL A 101 1.71 5.25 15.96
N TYR A 102 0.96 4.38 16.61
CA TYR A 102 1.37 3.67 17.83
C TYR A 102 1.48 2.18 17.54
N PHE A 103 2.41 1.51 18.21
CA PHE A 103 2.66 0.08 18.08
C PHE A 103 2.83 -0.55 19.46
N TRP A 104 2.29 -1.76 19.65
CA TRP A 104 2.40 -2.58 20.86
C TRP A 104 2.26 -4.06 20.51
N GLY A 105 2.52 -4.95 21.47
CA GLY A 105 2.47 -6.40 21.29
C GLY A 105 3.81 -7.03 20.88
N ALA A 106 3.75 -8.28 20.40
CA ALA A 106 4.92 -9.03 19.95
C ALA A 106 5.61 -8.27 18.80
N ASN A 107 6.94 -8.14 18.87
CA ASN A 107 7.80 -7.30 18.02
C ASN A 107 7.86 -5.81 18.37
N SER A 108 7.38 -5.39 19.55
CA SER A 108 7.59 -4.02 20.02
C SER A 108 9.06 -3.83 20.41
N TRP A 109 9.80 -3.08 19.61
CA TRP A 109 11.21 -2.78 19.89
C TRP A 109 11.39 -1.94 21.16
N SER A 110 10.44 -1.06 21.46
CA SER A 110 10.50 -0.15 22.60
C SER A 110 10.01 -0.76 23.92
N ASP A 111 9.26 -1.87 23.85
CA ASP A 111 8.72 -2.55 25.02
C ASP A 111 8.78 -4.08 24.81
N PRO A 112 9.74 -4.79 25.43
CA PRO A 112 9.87 -6.24 25.33
C PRO A 112 8.62 -7.01 25.80
N LYS A 113 7.77 -6.40 26.63
CA LYS A 113 6.50 -7.00 27.07
C LYS A 113 5.34 -6.65 26.15
N GLY A 114 5.47 -5.61 25.34
CA GLY A 114 4.46 -5.15 24.38
C GLY A 114 3.15 -4.70 25.03
N GLU A 115 3.19 -4.29 26.31
CA GLU A 115 2.00 -3.94 27.10
C GLU A 115 1.57 -2.49 26.89
N THR A 116 2.49 -1.62 26.45
CA THR A 116 2.24 -0.18 26.31
C THR A 116 2.32 0.31 24.86
N PRO A 117 1.28 1.00 24.33
CA PRO A 117 1.35 1.67 23.04
C PRO A 117 2.49 2.67 22.97
N SER A 118 3.47 2.39 22.11
CA SER A 118 4.63 3.24 21.88
C SER A 118 4.51 3.95 20.55
N GLN A 119 4.78 5.26 20.52
CA GLN A 119 4.71 6.02 19.26
C GLN A 119 5.86 5.62 18.33
N VAL A 120 5.53 5.34 17.08
CA VAL A 120 6.50 5.05 16.02
C VAL A 120 7.08 6.37 15.49
N LEU A 121 8.10 6.89 16.17
CA LEU A 121 8.66 8.22 15.91
C LEU A 121 9.20 8.41 14.49
N THR A 122 9.69 7.34 13.83
CA THR A 122 10.17 7.40 12.44
C THR A 122 9.07 7.76 11.45
N LEU A 123 7.80 7.50 11.77
CA LEU A 123 6.63 7.85 10.95
C LEU A 123 5.97 9.18 11.36
N SER A 124 6.43 9.84 12.43
CA SER A 124 5.80 11.06 12.98
C SER A 124 5.72 12.25 12.01
N ARG A 125 6.55 12.26 10.97
CA ARG A 125 6.56 13.30 9.93
C ARG A 125 5.87 12.86 8.64
N LYS A 126 5.25 11.68 8.62
CA LYS A 126 4.60 11.08 7.45
C LYS A 126 3.08 11.11 7.66
N ARG A 127 2.34 11.48 6.61
CA ARG A 127 0.87 11.38 6.61
C ARG A 127 0.45 9.94 6.31
N ILE A 128 0.33 9.14 7.36
CA ILE A 128 -0.15 7.75 7.27
C ILE A 128 -1.67 7.77 7.12
N CYS A 129 -2.18 7.06 6.11
CA CYS A 129 -3.62 6.92 5.83
C CYS A 129 -4.13 5.49 5.98
N GLN A 130 -3.25 4.49 5.97
CA GLN A 130 -3.61 3.10 6.20
C GLN A 130 -2.45 2.34 6.86
N ILE A 131 -2.80 1.38 7.71
CA ILE A 131 -1.87 0.41 8.29
C ILE A 131 -2.41 -1.00 8.06
N SER A 132 -1.53 -1.98 7.96
CA SER A 132 -1.89 -3.41 7.97
C SER A 132 -0.80 -4.19 8.70
N VAL A 133 -1.22 -5.26 9.37
CA VAL A 133 -0.31 -6.16 10.09
C VAL A 133 -0.43 -7.57 9.52
N GLY A 134 0.71 -8.21 9.32
CA GLY A 134 0.81 -9.62 8.98
C GLY A 134 1.04 -10.47 10.23
N LYS A 135 1.66 -11.65 10.07
CA LYS A 135 1.94 -12.52 11.22
C LYS A 135 3.03 -11.94 12.12
N GLU A 136 4.14 -11.48 11.52
CA GLU A 136 5.31 -10.97 12.24
C GLU A 136 5.89 -9.70 11.59
N HIS A 137 5.16 -9.07 10.66
CA HIS A 137 5.53 -7.81 10.02
C HIS A 137 4.34 -6.85 9.99
N ALA A 138 4.64 -5.57 9.81
CA ALA A 138 3.67 -4.50 9.71
C ALA A 138 4.02 -3.57 8.55
N VAL A 139 2.99 -2.93 7.99
CA VAL A 139 3.10 -2.01 6.87
C VAL A 139 2.24 -0.77 7.11
N ALA A 140 2.75 0.37 6.67
CA ALA A 140 2.08 1.67 6.73
C ALA A 140 2.11 2.33 5.35
N LEU A 141 0.96 2.82 4.91
CA LEU A 141 0.77 3.54 3.66
C LEU A 141 0.64 5.04 3.94
N THR A 142 1.41 5.83 3.22
CA THR A 142 1.26 7.28 3.22
C THR A 142 0.19 7.74 2.24
N GLU A 143 -0.42 8.91 2.44
CA GLU A 143 -1.33 9.54 1.47
C GLU A 143 -0.66 9.74 0.08
N GLY A 144 0.66 9.94 0.08
CA GLY A 144 1.49 10.03 -1.11
C GLY A 144 1.59 8.73 -1.90
N GLY A 145 1.15 7.59 -1.34
CA GLY A 145 1.19 6.27 -1.94
C GLY A 145 2.52 5.55 -1.76
N ARG A 146 3.29 5.93 -0.73
CA ARG A 146 4.53 5.24 -0.34
C ARG A 146 4.25 4.24 0.77
N VAL A 147 5.00 3.13 0.79
CA VAL A 147 4.86 2.07 1.78
C VAL A 147 6.10 2.03 2.65
N PHE A 148 5.88 1.95 3.96
CA PHE A 148 6.90 1.65 4.95
C PHE A 148 6.57 0.31 5.59
N ALA A 149 7.56 -0.55 5.80
CA ALA A 149 7.40 -1.87 6.36
C ALA A 149 8.40 -2.11 7.50
N TRP A 150 8.05 -2.94 8.47
CA TRP A 150 8.97 -3.37 9.54
C TRP A 150 8.53 -4.72 10.12
N GLY A 151 9.39 -5.32 10.91
CA GLY A 151 9.27 -6.64 11.51
C GLY A 151 10.11 -7.68 10.79
N LYS A 152 9.59 -8.91 10.75
CA LYS A 152 10.22 -10.06 10.13
C LYS A 152 10.24 -9.94 8.59
N ASN A 153 11.31 -10.42 7.98
CA ASN A 153 11.59 -10.32 6.55
C ASN A 153 12.24 -11.58 5.96
N ASP A 154 12.21 -12.73 6.66
CA ASP A 154 12.81 -14.00 6.19
C ASP A 154 12.39 -14.43 4.77
N PHE A 155 11.35 -13.81 4.21
CA PHE A 155 10.83 -14.10 2.89
C PHE A 155 10.72 -12.88 1.97
N GLY A 156 11.27 -11.73 2.36
CA GLY A 156 11.18 -10.49 1.59
C GLY A 156 9.84 -9.76 1.73
N GLN A 157 9.04 -10.05 2.77
CA GLN A 157 7.71 -9.44 2.98
C GLN A 157 7.74 -7.92 3.26
N LEU A 158 8.90 -7.35 3.58
CA LEU A 158 9.11 -5.91 3.72
C LEU A 158 9.31 -5.22 2.36
N GLY A 159 9.75 -5.97 1.34
CA GLY A 159 10.00 -5.49 -0.01
C GLY A 159 11.18 -4.51 -0.09
N THR A 160 12.25 -4.79 0.65
CA THR A 160 13.49 -4.00 0.73
C THR A 160 14.58 -4.48 -0.22
N GLY A 161 14.30 -5.47 -1.08
CA GLY A 161 15.30 -6.10 -1.94
C GLY A 161 16.20 -7.12 -1.22
N ASP A 162 15.95 -7.39 0.06
CA ASP A 162 16.67 -8.35 0.90
C ASP A 162 15.72 -9.15 1.80
N GLU A 163 16.27 -10.11 2.55
CA GLU A 163 15.55 -10.94 3.54
C GLU A 163 15.93 -10.57 5.00
N GLU A 164 16.35 -9.32 5.25
CA GLU A 164 16.79 -8.88 6.57
C GLU A 164 15.66 -8.30 7.43
N ASN A 165 15.54 -8.78 8.67
CA ASN A 165 14.56 -8.29 9.65
C ASN A 165 14.84 -6.82 10.03
N ARG A 166 13.80 -5.99 10.09
CA ARG A 166 13.93 -4.56 10.44
C ARG A 166 13.04 -4.21 11.61
N ALA A 167 13.61 -3.79 12.73
CA ALA A 167 12.82 -3.42 13.90
C ALA A 167 12.05 -2.10 13.75
N LEU A 168 12.54 -1.20 12.89
CA LEU A 168 11.96 0.11 12.65
C LEU A 168 11.41 0.20 11.22
N PRO A 169 10.37 1.02 10.98
CA PRO A 169 9.85 1.29 9.65
C PRO A 169 10.95 1.68 8.67
N VAL A 170 11.08 0.86 7.63
CA VAL A 170 11.95 1.09 6.47
C VAL A 170 11.09 1.28 5.24
N TYR A 171 11.61 1.98 4.25
CA TYR A 171 10.93 2.20 2.99
C TYR A 171 10.88 0.89 2.16
N THR A 172 9.71 0.55 1.60
CA THR A 172 9.58 -0.54 0.63
C THR A 172 10.03 -0.06 -0.75
N GLU A 173 10.98 -0.77 -1.37
CA GLU A 173 11.60 -0.45 -2.66
C GLU A 173 10.69 -0.81 -3.84
N LEU A 174 9.59 -0.07 -3.98
CA LEU A 174 8.71 -0.18 -5.14
C LEU A 174 9.34 0.48 -6.37
N PRO A 175 9.18 -0.09 -7.58
CA PRO A 175 9.65 0.52 -8.82
C PRO A 175 9.19 1.96 -9.00
N TYR A 176 9.99 2.73 -9.73
CA TYR A 176 9.80 4.17 -9.92
C TYR A 176 8.38 4.50 -10.42
N GLU A 177 7.79 5.58 -9.88
CA GLU A 177 6.40 6.01 -10.15
C GLU A 177 5.28 5.03 -9.77
N THR A 178 5.58 4.00 -8.97
CA THR A 178 4.56 3.16 -8.34
C THR A 178 4.02 3.86 -7.10
N TYR A 179 2.70 4.09 -7.07
CA TYR A 179 2.01 4.70 -5.94
C TYR A 179 0.87 3.80 -5.50
N ILE A 180 0.92 3.34 -4.26
CA ILE A 180 -0.08 2.47 -3.67
C ILE A 180 -1.30 3.27 -3.21
N ALA A 181 -2.49 2.72 -3.43
CA ALA A 181 -3.78 3.24 -3.01
C ALA A 181 -4.39 2.43 -1.85
N SER A 182 -4.12 1.12 -1.80
CA SER A 182 -4.53 0.23 -0.70
C SER A 182 -3.46 -0.81 -0.46
N ILE A 183 -3.17 -1.10 0.82
CA ILE A 183 -2.22 -2.16 1.24
C ILE A 183 -2.91 -3.22 2.09
N ALA A 184 -2.42 -4.45 2.06
CA ALA A 184 -2.75 -5.47 3.04
C ALA A 184 -1.55 -6.38 3.29
N ALA A 185 -1.34 -6.79 4.54
CA ALA A 185 -0.33 -7.75 4.93
C ALA A 185 -1.00 -9.06 5.33
N GLY A 186 -0.52 -10.18 4.78
CA GLY A 186 -0.94 -11.53 5.16
C GLY A 186 0.10 -12.18 6.06
N GLY A 187 0.16 -13.52 6.10
CA GLY A 187 1.06 -14.23 7.02
C GLY A 187 2.54 -13.84 6.85
N ASN A 188 3.09 -14.11 5.66
CA ASN A 188 4.50 -13.87 5.31
C ASN A 188 4.64 -13.11 3.97
N TYR A 189 3.63 -12.33 3.60
CA TYR A 189 3.57 -11.60 2.34
C TYR A 189 2.79 -10.30 2.50
N THR A 190 2.96 -9.41 1.53
CA THR A 190 2.27 -8.12 1.46
C THR A 190 1.69 -7.96 0.06
N VAL A 191 0.51 -7.36 -0.03
CA VAL A 191 -0.16 -7.01 -1.29
C VAL A 191 -0.49 -5.52 -1.32
N GLY A 192 -0.37 -4.92 -2.49
CA GLY A 192 -0.63 -3.50 -2.72
C GLY A 192 -1.41 -3.29 -4.00
N LEU A 193 -2.46 -2.47 -3.95
CA LEU A 193 -3.19 -2.00 -5.13
C LEU A 193 -2.71 -0.58 -5.47
N THR A 194 -2.19 -0.34 -6.67
CA THR A 194 -1.74 0.98 -7.10
C THR A 194 -2.90 1.91 -7.42
N LYS A 195 -2.62 3.22 -7.42
CA LYS A 195 -3.54 4.26 -7.92
C LYS A 195 -3.92 4.08 -9.39
N ARG A 196 -3.13 3.31 -10.16
CA ARG A 196 -3.41 2.93 -11.55
C ARG A 196 -4.31 1.70 -11.66
N GLY A 197 -4.65 1.06 -10.54
CA GLY A 197 -5.42 -0.18 -10.51
C GLY A 197 -4.57 -1.42 -10.75
N GLU A 198 -3.24 -1.34 -10.57
CA GLU A 198 -2.36 -2.50 -10.68
C GLU A 198 -2.23 -3.19 -9.33
N LEU A 199 -2.44 -4.49 -9.28
CA LEU A 199 -2.17 -5.27 -8.10
C LEU A 199 -0.70 -5.71 -8.08
N TRP A 200 -0.08 -5.60 -6.92
CA TRP A 200 1.30 -5.97 -6.60
C TRP A 200 1.32 -6.85 -5.37
N SER A 201 2.35 -7.67 -5.27
CA SER A 201 2.56 -8.56 -4.15
C SER A 201 4.04 -8.86 -3.99
N TRP A 202 4.50 -8.97 -2.75
CA TRP A 202 5.86 -9.34 -2.41
C TRP A 202 5.90 -10.15 -1.12
N GLY A 203 7.03 -10.80 -0.85
CA GLY A 203 7.16 -11.79 0.21
C GLY A 203 6.85 -13.21 -0.25
N ARG A 204 6.70 -14.14 0.71
CA ARG A 204 6.40 -15.54 0.39
C ARG A 204 5.08 -15.98 0.99
N PHE A 205 4.24 -16.50 0.13
CA PHE A 205 2.94 -16.99 0.51
C PHE A 205 2.94 -18.46 0.98
N GLN A 206 3.94 -19.31 0.67
CA GLN A 206 3.91 -20.73 1.07
C GLN A 206 5.29 -21.34 1.32
N ALA A 207 5.40 -22.22 2.33
CA ALA A 207 6.66 -22.74 2.85
C ALA A 207 7.40 -23.77 1.95
N SER A 208 6.76 -24.53 1.05
CA SER A 208 7.51 -25.68 0.47
C SER A 208 7.22 -26.23 -0.93
N ASN A 209 6.11 -26.03 -1.67
CA ASN A 209 5.93 -26.78 -2.94
C ASN A 209 5.28 -26.05 -4.13
N PHE A 210 5.08 -24.74 -4.05
CA PHE A 210 4.57 -23.95 -5.18
C PHE A 210 5.63 -22.95 -5.66
N PRO A 211 5.69 -22.64 -6.97
CA PRO A 211 6.71 -21.76 -7.52
C PRO A 211 6.71 -20.41 -6.78
N ARG A 212 7.90 -19.83 -6.60
CA ARG A 212 8.16 -18.54 -5.94
C ARG A 212 7.42 -17.42 -6.68
N LEU A 213 6.13 -17.28 -6.40
CA LEU A 213 5.23 -16.51 -7.24
C LEU A 213 5.27 -15.00 -7.01
N PHE A 214 6.07 -14.53 -6.04
CA PHE A 214 5.96 -13.16 -5.52
C PHE A 214 7.30 -12.46 -5.22
N THR A 215 8.45 -13.01 -5.60
CA THR A 215 9.72 -12.28 -5.34
C THR A 215 9.93 -11.07 -6.25
N ASP A 216 9.20 -10.94 -7.37
CA ASP A 216 9.39 -9.84 -8.33
C ASP A 216 8.12 -9.44 -9.13
N THR A 217 6.93 -9.86 -8.70
CA THR A 217 5.77 -9.97 -9.61
C THR A 217 4.63 -9.01 -9.28
N TRP A 218 4.51 -8.03 -10.18
CA TRP A 218 3.26 -7.49 -10.65
C TRP A 218 2.15 -8.55 -10.80
N CYS A 219 1.03 -8.43 -10.07
CA CYS A 219 -0.16 -9.24 -10.34
C CYS A 219 -0.95 -8.74 -11.56
N ASN A 220 -0.90 -7.42 -11.84
CA ASN A 220 -1.54 -6.84 -13.04
C ASN A 220 -0.56 -6.49 -14.18
N GLY A 221 0.72 -6.32 -13.87
CA GLY A 221 1.80 -5.96 -14.82
C GLY A 221 2.57 -7.14 -15.44
N TYR A 222 2.01 -8.36 -15.46
CA TYR A 222 2.38 -9.36 -16.48
C TYR A 222 1.74 -8.95 -17.83
N GLU A 223 2.05 -7.74 -18.28
CA GLU A 223 1.28 -7.02 -19.31
C GLU A 223 1.45 -7.56 -20.73
N SER A 224 2.16 -8.67 -20.93
CA SER A 224 2.11 -9.38 -22.22
C SER A 224 1.10 -10.53 -22.28
N LYS A 225 0.57 -11.05 -21.15
CA LYS A 225 -0.25 -12.29 -21.20
C LYS A 225 -1.55 -12.36 -20.40
N GLY A 226 -1.84 -11.44 -19.47
CA GLY A 226 -3.12 -11.47 -18.74
C GLY A 226 -3.36 -12.73 -17.89
N GLU A 227 -2.29 -13.40 -17.46
CA GLU A 227 -2.31 -14.75 -16.89
C GLU A 227 -3.02 -14.88 -15.52
N MET A 228 -3.25 -13.77 -14.81
CA MET A 228 -3.93 -13.75 -13.51
C MET A 228 -5.44 -13.45 -13.61
N GLY A 229 -5.99 -13.19 -14.80
CA GLY A 229 -7.44 -13.05 -15.01
C GLY A 229 -8.09 -11.74 -14.54
N LEU A 230 -7.33 -10.82 -13.92
CA LEU A 230 -7.84 -9.51 -13.45
C LEU A 230 -7.63 -8.36 -14.45
N LYS A 231 -7.10 -8.64 -15.65
CA LYS A 231 -6.76 -7.61 -16.64
C LYS A 231 -8.01 -6.83 -17.05
N GLY A 232 -7.94 -5.50 -17.00
CA GLY A 232 -9.02 -4.60 -17.39
C GLY A 232 -10.09 -4.38 -16.32
N MET A 233 -10.03 -5.08 -15.19
CA MET A 233 -10.95 -4.86 -14.08
C MET A 233 -10.57 -3.62 -13.28
N LYS A 234 -11.58 -2.85 -12.86
CA LYS A 234 -11.38 -1.74 -11.94
C LYS A 234 -11.41 -2.25 -10.51
N LEU A 235 -10.24 -2.39 -9.90
CA LEU A 235 -10.12 -2.85 -8.52
C LEU A 235 -10.40 -1.69 -7.55
N ALA A 236 -11.07 -2.00 -6.44
CA ALA A 236 -11.46 -1.07 -5.39
C ALA A 236 -10.66 -1.28 -4.11
N GLN A 237 -10.52 -2.53 -3.66
CA GLN A 237 -9.91 -2.87 -2.38
C GLN A 237 -9.17 -4.20 -2.46
N VAL A 238 -8.16 -4.36 -1.61
CA VAL A 238 -7.41 -5.62 -1.44
C VAL A 238 -7.37 -5.99 0.04
N ARG A 239 -7.48 -7.29 0.33
CA ARG A 239 -7.36 -7.84 1.69
C ARG A 239 -6.49 -9.09 1.65
N ALA A 240 -5.85 -9.35 2.77
CA ALA A 240 -4.99 -10.50 2.97
C ALA A 240 -5.37 -11.20 4.27
N GLY A 241 -5.52 -12.51 4.21
CA GLY A 241 -5.54 -13.42 5.35
C GLY A 241 -4.17 -14.07 5.53
N ASP A 242 -4.06 -15.04 6.44
CA ASP A 242 -2.77 -15.67 6.75
C ASP A 242 -2.15 -16.33 5.52
N GLN A 243 -2.92 -17.17 4.84
CA GLN A 243 -2.54 -17.86 3.61
C GLN A 243 -3.64 -17.77 2.54
N HIS A 244 -4.37 -16.67 2.42
CA HIS A 244 -5.21 -16.42 1.24
C HIS A 244 -5.43 -14.92 1.11
N MET A 245 -5.82 -14.47 -0.07
CA MET A 245 -6.05 -13.05 -0.32
C MET A 245 -7.24 -12.87 -1.25
N GLY A 246 -7.73 -11.64 -1.29
CA GLY A 246 -8.81 -11.29 -2.18
C GLY A 246 -8.74 -9.85 -2.64
N VAL A 247 -9.52 -9.57 -3.68
CA VAL A 247 -9.70 -8.26 -4.27
C VAL A 247 -11.16 -8.03 -4.58
N LEU A 248 -11.64 -6.85 -4.22
CA LEU A 248 -12.97 -6.37 -4.56
C LEU A 248 -12.88 -5.43 -5.76
N THR A 249 -13.69 -5.68 -6.79
CA THR A 249 -13.83 -4.76 -7.92
C THR A 249 -14.78 -3.60 -7.57
N LYS A 250 -14.69 -2.50 -8.31
CA LYS A 250 -15.64 -1.37 -8.20
C LYS A 250 -17.08 -1.73 -8.58
N GLU A 251 -17.27 -2.88 -9.23
CA GLU A 251 -18.59 -3.43 -9.59
C GLU A 251 -19.15 -4.34 -8.48
N GLY A 252 -18.46 -4.44 -7.34
CA GLY A 252 -18.90 -5.25 -6.20
C GLY A 252 -18.69 -6.75 -6.39
N LYS A 253 -17.75 -7.16 -7.25
CA LYS A 253 -17.38 -8.57 -7.44
C LYS A 253 -16.11 -8.91 -6.68
N LEU A 254 -16.14 -10.01 -5.93
CA LEU A 254 -15.02 -10.48 -5.12
C LEU A 254 -14.29 -11.61 -5.82
N TYR A 255 -12.97 -11.47 -5.90
CA TYR A 255 -12.06 -12.50 -6.40
C TYR A 255 -11.13 -12.91 -5.27
N THR A 256 -10.93 -14.20 -5.08
CA THR A 256 -10.05 -14.77 -4.05
C THR A 256 -8.99 -15.64 -4.70
N TRP A 257 -7.87 -15.88 -4.03
CA TRP A 257 -6.89 -16.89 -4.41
C TRP A 257 -5.97 -17.17 -3.23
N GLY A 258 -5.19 -18.24 -3.32
CA GLY A 258 -4.32 -18.70 -2.26
C GLY A 258 -4.67 -20.09 -1.73
N TYR A 259 -4.43 -20.36 -0.44
CA TYR A 259 -4.70 -21.64 0.19
C TYR A 259 -6.19 -21.88 0.37
N ASN A 260 -6.65 -23.13 0.30
CA ASN A 260 -8.08 -23.46 0.35
C ASN A 260 -8.42 -24.70 1.19
N ASP A 261 -7.55 -25.16 2.08
CA ASP A 261 -7.78 -26.40 2.84
C ASP A 261 -9.01 -26.34 3.75
N PHE A 262 -9.39 -25.13 4.16
CA PHE A 262 -10.60 -24.90 4.95
C PHE A 262 -11.74 -24.34 4.10
N GLY A 263 -11.55 -24.20 2.78
CA GLY A 263 -12.52 -23.59 1.89
C GLY A 263 -12.55 -22.05 1.95
N GLN A 264 -11.49 -21.41 2.46
CA GLN A 264 -11.42 -19.95 2.65
C GLN A 264 -11.48 -19.13 1.35
N LEU A 265 -11.33 -19.76 0.19
CA LEU A 265 -11.54 -19.10 -1.10
C LEU A 265 -13.03 -18.99 -1.49
N GLY A 266 -13.90 -19.85 -0.94
CA GLY A 266 -15.34 -19.84 -1.22
C GLY A 266 -15.71 -20.53 -2.52
N TRP A 267 -14.91 -21.49 -2.99
CA TRP A 267 -15.09 -22.21 -4.27
C TRP A 267 -15.43 -23.69 -4.09
N GLY A 268 -15.78 -24.11 -2.88
CA GLY A 268 -15.87 -25.52 -2.53
C GLY A 268 -14.50 -26.15 -2.19
N LEU A 269 -14.54 -27.39 -1.70
CA LEU A 269 -13.35 -28.23 -1.48
C LEU A 269 -13.20 -29.11 -2.73
N HIS A 270 -12.48 -28.67 -3.76
CA HIS A 270 -12.26 -29.54 -4.92
C HIS A 270 -11.30 -30.68 -4.57
N GLY A 271 -11.79 -31.91 -4.72
CA GLY A 271 -11.06 -33.16 -4.53
C GLY A 271 -9.98 -33.42 -5.60
N GLU A 272 -9.15 -34.42 -5.32
CA GLU A 272 -7.97 -34.86 -6.10
C GLU A 272 -6.78 -33.88 -6.15
N GLY A 273 -6.36 -33.42 -4.97
CA GLY A 273 -4.93 -33.27 -4.71
C GLY A 273 -4.26 -31.93 -5.06
N ARG A 274 -4.99 -30.82 -5.21
CA ARG A 274 -4.38 -29.48 -5.14
C ARG A 274 -5.20 -28.50 -4.30
N CYS A 275 -4.74 -28.35 -3.07
CA CYS A 275 -5.23 -27.46 -2.04
C CYS A 275 -4.69 -26.04 -2.31
N GLY A 276 -5.53 -25.18 -2.90
CA GLY A 276 -5.22 -23.78 -3.16
C GLY A 276 -5.08 -23.42 -4.64
N GLN A 277 -5.25 -22.13 -4.93
CA GLN A 277 -5.45 -21.57 -6.25
C GLN A 277 -4.49 -20.42 -6.46
N GLN A 278 -3.72 -20.47 -7.54
CA GLN A 278 -2.69 -19.46 -7.81
C GLN A 278 -3.24 -18.26 -8.58
N ARG A 279 -4.43 -18.39 -9.16
CA ARG A 279 -5.06 -17.35 -9.96
C ARG A 279 -6.29 -16.83 -9.25
N PRO A 280 -6.49 -15.49 -9.20
CA PRO A 280 -7.74 -14.90 -8.81
C PRO A 280 -8.90 -15.50 -9.59
N GLN A 281 -9.91 -15.99 -8.88
CA GLN A 281 -11.19 -16.35 -9.50
C GLN A 281 -12.34 -15.80 -8.67
N GLN A 282 -13.42 -15.49 -9.38
CA GLN A 282 -14.59 -14.89 -8.76
C GLN A 282 -15.23 -15.87 -7.79
N VAL A 283 -15.56 -15.39 -6.60
CA VAL A 283 -16.38 -16.14 -5.64
C VAL A 283 -17.79 -16.24 -6.20
N LYS A 284 -18.32 -17.46 -6.31
CA LYS A 284 -19.63 -17.77 -6.88
C LYS A 284 -20.63 -18.20 -5.81
N GLY A 285 -21.83 -18.57 -6.22
CA GLY A 285 -22.89 -19.07 -5.33
C GLY A 285 -23.81 -17.96 -4.86
N LEU A 286 -24.21 -17.98 -3.58
CA LEU A 286 -25.18 -17.03 -3.03
C LEU A 286 -24.76 -15.56 -3.14
N ILE A 287 -23.46 -15.30 -3.23
CA ILE A 287 -22.90 -13.96 -3.33
C ILE A 287 -22.82 -13.43 -4.77
N GLU A 288 -23.06 -14.28 -5.78
CA GLU A 288 -22.89 -13.92 -7.19
C GLU A 288 -23.90 -12.87 -7.67
N THR A 289 -25.12 -12.93 -7.15
CA THR A 289 -26.21 -11.99 -7.42
C THR A 289 -26.13 -10.71 -6.60
N GLU A 290 -25.20 -10.64 -5.64
CA GLU A 290 -25.04 -9.52 -4.74
C GLU A 290 -23.97 -8.54 -5.23
N GLU A 291 -24.04 -7.31 -4.71
CA GLU A 291 -23.00 -6.28 -4.85
C GLU A 291 -22.27 -6.19 -3.51
N ILE A 292 -21.02 -6.64 -3.46
CA ILE A 292 -20.19 -6.62 -2.25
C ILE A 292 -19.62 -5.21 -2.05
N ILE A 293 -19.70 -4.69 -0.84
CA ILE A 293 -19.19 -3.33 -0.51
C ILE A 293 -17.91 -3.38 0.32
N ASP A 294 -17.70 -4.45 1.09
CA ASP A 294 -16.47 -4.70 1.84
C ASP A 294 -16.31 -6.20 2.12
N PHE A 295 -15.09 -6.62 2.40
CA PHE A 295 -14.75 -7.98 2.79
C PHE A 295 -13.53 -7.97 3.71
N ALA A 296 -13.37 -9.04 4.49
CA ALA A 296 -12.23 -9.25 5.35
C ALA A 296 -11.76 -10.70 5.26
N CYS A 297 -10.45 -10.88 5.30
CA CYS A 297 -9.79 -12.18 5.27
C CYS A 297 -9.12 -12.43 6.63
N GLY A 298 -9.55 -13.47 7.33
CA GLY A 298 -8.93 -13.92 8.58
C GLY A 298 -7.83 -14.96 8.35
N GLY A 299 -7.43 -15.68 9.41
CA GLY A 299 -6.37 -16.70 9.29
C GLY A 299 -6.71 -17.82 8.29
N GLY A 300 -7.97 -18.26 8.26
CA GLY A 300 -8.44 -19.32 7.37
C GLY A 300 -9.92 -19.20 7.03
N HIS A 301 -10.47 -17.99 7.05
CA HIS A 301 -11.87 -17.71 6.73
C HIS A 301 -11.99 -16.34 6.06
N THR A 302 -13.07 -16.13 5.32
CA THR A 302 -13.41 -14.86 4.69
C THR A 302 -14.82 -14.47 5.07
N VAL A 303 -15.05 -13.19 5.29
CA VAL A 303 -16.38 -12.61 5.46
C VAL A 303 -16.57 -11.48 4.46
N ALA A 304 -17.79 -11.31 3.95
CA ALA A 304 -18.15 -10.26 3.03
C ALA A 304 -19.51 -9.66 3.40
N VAL A 305 -19.63 -8.34 3.23
CA VAL A 305 -20.89 -7.61 3.42
C VAL A 305 -21.36 -7.05 2.09
N THR A 306 -22.65 -7.21 1.84
CA THR A 306 -23.29 -6.76 0.60
C THR A 306 -24.01 -5.44 0.81
N LYS A 307 -24.32 -4.77 -0.29
CA LYS A 307 -25.11 -3.54 -0.33
C LYS A 307 -26.55 -3.74 0.17
N SER A 308 -27.06 -4.97 0.10
CA SER A 308 -28.35 -5.39 0.66
C SER A 308 -28.28 -5.64 2.18
N CYS A 309 -27.18 -5.27 2.84
CA CYS A 309 -26.92 -5.48 4.27
C CYS A 309 -26.90 -6.96 4.70
N ARG A 310 -26.63 -7.87 3.77
CA ARG A 310 -26.42 -9.30 4.06
C ARG A 310 -24.95 -9.54 4.35
N ILE A 311 -24.67 -10.49 5.25
CA ILE A 311 -23.31 -10.87 5.61
C ILE A 311 -23.12 -12.34 5.22
N PHE A 312 -22.03 -12.62 4.52
CA PHE A 312 -21.64 -13.96 4.13
C PHE A 312 -20.32 -14.33 4.79
N GLY A 313 -20.21 -15.58 5.22
CA GLY A 313 -18.99 -16.16 5.78
C GLY A 313 -18.67 -17.50 5.14
N TRP A 314 -17.39 -17.77 4.93
CA TRP A 314 -16.89 -19.06 4.47
C TRP A 314 -15.45 -19.31 4.92
N GLY A 315 -15.00 -20.56 4.77
CA GLY A 315 -13.74 -21.07 5.27
C GLY A 315 -13.88 -21.81 6.60
N SER A 316 -12.81 -21.77 7.39
CA SER A 316 -12.74 -22.40 8.70
C SER A 316 -13.80 -21.83 9.64
N ASN A 317 -14.57 -22.71 10.30
CA ASN A 317 -15.44 -22.36 11.44
C ASN A 317 -15.24 -23.29 12.64
N THR A 318 -14.08 -23.94 12.75
CA THR A 318 -13.81 -24.92 13.83
C THR A 318 -13.89 -24.29 15.23
N ASN A 319 -13.67 -22.97 15.33
CA ASN A 319 -13.77 -22.20 16.57
C ASN A 319 -15.06 -21.34 16.65
N GLY A 320 -15.94 -21.40 15.66
CA GLY A 320 -17.14 -20.56 15.59
C GLY A 320 -16.90 -19.15 15.04
N GLN A 321 -15.75 -18.88 14.42
CA GLN A 321 -15.36 -17.56 13.90
C GLN A 321 -16.28 -16.96 12.82
N LEU A 322 -17.08 -17.77 12.13
CA LEU A 322 -18.09 -17.31 11.15
C LEU A 322 -19.43 -16.97 11.79
N GLY A 323 -19.64 -17.22 13.08
CA GLY A 323 -20.90 -16.92 13.75
C GLY A 323 -22.06 -17.85 13.38
N HIS A 324 -21.82 -18.92 12.63
CA HIS A 324 -22.82 -19.99 12.42
C HIS A 324 -22.94 -20.89 13.65
N ALA A 325 -24.14 -21.42 13.89
CA ALA A 325 -24.42 -22.34 14.98
C ALA A 325 -23.62 -23.67 14.92
N MET A 326 -23.07 -24.02 13.75
CA MET A 326 -22.31 -25.26 13.53
C MET A 326 -20.81 -24.98 13.45
N ARG A 327 -20.01 -25.72 14.23
CA ARG A 327 -18.53 -25.64 14.22
C ARG A 327 -17.92 -26.55 13.14
N GLN A 328 -18.07 -26.18 11.88
CA GLN A 328 -17.53 -26.93 10.73
C GLN A 328 -17.07 -25.98 9.63
N CYS A 329 -16.10 -26.38 8.79
CA CYS A 329 -15.71 -25.56 7.65
C CYS A 329 -16.86 -25.41 6.64
N PHE A 330 -17.05 -24.20 6.14
CA PHE A 330 -18.03 -23.88 5.09
C PHE A 330 -17.26 -23.51 3.82
N PRO A 331 -17.16 -24.38 2.82
CA PRO A 331 -16.24 -24.13 1.72
C PRO A 331 -16.78 -23.22 0.62
N GLU A 332 -18.03 -22.80 0.75
CA GLU A 332 -18.72 -21.85 -0.11
C GLU A 332 -19.38 -20.78 0.76
N PRO A 333 -19.66 -19.58 0.21
CA PRO A 333 -20.32 -18.50 0.95
C PRO A 333 -21.66 -18.92 1.53
N VAL A 334 -21.80 -18.80 2.86
CA VAL A 334 -23.06 -19.02 3.57
C VAL A 334 -23.48 -17.73 4.24
N GLU A 335 -24.77 -17.41 4.17
CA GLU A 335 -25.34 -16.23 4.83
C GLU A 335 -25.34 -16.40 6.35
N ILE A 336 -24.75 -15.43 7.05
CA ILE A 336 -24.74 -15.36 8.50
C ILE A 336 -26.04 -14.68 8.94
N PRO A 337 -26.94 -15.37 9.66
CA PRO A 337 -28.19 -14.77 10.13
C PRO A 337 -27.89 -13.67 11.14
N LEU A 338 -28.39 -12.46 10.87
CA LEU A 338 -28.46 -11.38 11.83
C LEU A 338 -29.69 -11.65 12.71
N GLY A 339 -29.46 -11.97 13.97
CA GLY A 339 -30.51 -12.32 14.94
C GLY A 339 -31.45 -11.18 15.30
#